data_AF-A0A117T264-F1
#
_entry.id   AF-A0A117T264-F1
#
_cell.length_a   1.000
_cell.length_b   1.000
_cell.length_c   1.000
_cell.angle_alpha   90.00
_cell.angle_beta   90.00
_cell.angle_gamma   90.00
#
_symmetry.space_group_name_H-M   'P 1'
#
loop_
_entity.id
_entity.type
_entity.pdbx_description
1 polymer ?
#
loop_
_entity_poly.entity_id
_entity_poly.type
_entity_poly.pdbx_seq_one_letter_code
_entity_poly.pdbx_strand_id
1 'polypeptide(L)'
;MKLKLNIAYLITFGLFFVILISILLFFLNMKHWSRTNITENLIVPIHDYQINSFIDGMKVAKERIDKWRPNTEFTSVQMRLDGQEAIKNRNTKLLYTFHLSNSSWFGVPHILAQVSIDTNLRSIDYFTVYSGERLDEKILDTSNWIVNFDDIYHLIDVYLSKHYQLSKPIIIVNAFSEIWNIVLYDGNLSKTVDSVYVNATNGEVVELP
;
A
#
# COMPACT_ATOMS: atom_id res chain seq x y z
N MET A 1 -26.36 24.36 53.72
CA MET A 1 -27.03 23.64 52.61
C MET A 1 -26.68 24.20 51.22
N LYS A 2 -26.64 25.53 51.03
CA LYS A 2 -26.31 26.17 49.72
C LYS A 2 -24.90 25.86 49.17
N LEU A 3 -23.87 25.70 50.03
CA LEU A 3 -22.49 25.44 49.59
C LEU A 3 -22.33 24.05 48.92
N LYS A 4 -22.99 23.01 49.45
CA LYS A 4 -22.96 21.65 48.87
C LYS A 4 -23.68 21.58 47.53
N LEU A 5 -24.73 22.38 47.35
CA LEU A 5 -25.48 22.46 46.09
C LEU A 5 -24.63 23.08 44.97
N ASN A 6 -23.86 24.13 45.26
CA ASN A 6 -22.95 24.75 44.31
C ASN A 6 -21.79 23.82 43.89
N ILE A 7 -21.26 23.02 44.82
CA ILE A 7 -20.20 22.04 44.51
C ILE A 7 -20.75 20.92 43.62
N ALA A 8 -21.97 20.42 43.88
CA ALA A 8 -22.60 19.40 43.06
C ALA A 8 -22.86 19.89 41.62
N TYR A 9 -23.31 21.13 41.44
CA TYR A 9 -23.46 21.75 40.11
C TYR A 9 -22.13 21.95 39.40
N LEU A 10 -21.07 22.34 40.12
CA LEU A 10 -19.74 22.50 39.54
C LEU A 10 -19.19 21.16 39.03
N ILE A 11 -19.40 20.07 39.80
CA ILE A 11 -18.97 18.72 39.43
C ILE A 11 -19.78 18.19 38.23
N THR A 12 -21.10 18.37 38.22
CA THR A 12 -21.94 17.93 37.08
C THR A 12 -21.65 18.73 35.82
N PHE A 13 -21.43 20.04 35.93
CA PHE A 13 -21.01 20.89 34.82
C PHE A 13 -19.63 20.49 34.27
N GLY A 14 -18.67 20.18 35.15
CA GLY A 14 -17.35 19.67 34.76
C GLY A 14 -17.44 18.33 34.04
N LEU A 15 -18.21 17.38 34.56
CA LEU A 15 -18.46 16.08 33.92
C LEU A 15 -19.12 16.23 32.55
N PHE A 16 -20.11 17.10 32.43
CA PHE A 16 -20.75 17.40 31.15
C PHE A 16 -19.75 17.92 30.12
N PHE A 17 -18.85 18.83 30.50
CA PHE A 17 -17.81 19.34 29.61
C PHE A 17 -16.79 18.27 29.22
N VAL A 18 -16.37 17.41 30.15
CA VAL A 18 -15.48 16.27 29.82
C VAL A 18 -16.16 15.35 28.82
N ILE A 19 -17.42 14.98 29.04
CA ILE A 19 -18.18 14.14 28.12
C ILE A 19 -18.32 14.82 26.76
N LEU A 20 -18.64 16.11 26.73
CA LEU A 20 -18.79 16.88 25.49
C LEU A 20 -17.47 16.95 24.70
N ILE A 21 -16.34 17.20 25.38
CA ILE A 21 -15.01 17.19 24.76
C ILE A 21 -14.65 15.79 24.28
N SER A 22 -14.93 14.74 25.06
CA SER A 22 -14.71 13.35 24.63
C SER A 22 -15.54 13.00 23.39
N ILE A 23 -16.81 13.40 23.33
CA ILE A 23 -17.68 13.20 22.18
C ILE A 23 -17.19 14.01 20.97
N LEU A 24 -16.73 15.26 21.16
CA LEU A 24 -16.18 16.08 20.08
C LEU A 24 -14.90 15.46 19.52
N LEU A 25 -13.96 15.07 20.38
CA LEU A 25 -12.74 14.37 19.99
C LEU A 25 -13.06 13.07 19.27
N PHE A 26 -14.06 12.32 19.75
CA PHE A 26 -14.58 11.13 19.09
C PHE A 26 -15.13 11.43 17.69
N PHE A 27 -15.97 12.45 17.52
CA PHE A 27 -16.52 12.83 16.22
C PHE A 27 -15.45 13.35 15.24
N LEU A 28 -14.47 14.13 15.73
CA LEU A 28 -13.35 14.60 14.93
C LEU A 28 -12.49 13.43 14.46
N ASN A 29 -12.21 12.46 15.35
CA ASN A 29 -11.56 11.22 14.97
C ASN A 29 -12.41 10.47 13.93
N MET A 30 -13.70 10.26 14.18
CA MET A 30 -14.58 9.59 13.21
C MET A 30 -14.63 10.26 11.83
N LYS A 31 -14.52 11.60 11.74
CA LYS A 31 -14.45 12.32 10.46
C LYS A 31 -13.11 12.16 9.74
N HIS A 32 -11.99 12.29 10.44
CA HIS A 32 -10.66 12.00 9.88
C HIS A 32 -10.54 10.54 9.40
N TRP A 33 -11.32 9.65 9.99
CA TRP A 33 -11.32 8.21 9.73
C TRP A 33 -12.54 7.75 8.90
N SER A 34 -13.33 8.71 8.41
CA SER A 34 -14.54 8.46 7.61
C SER A 34 -14.17 7.91 6.23
N ARG A 35 -15.13 7.23 5.59
CA ARG A 35 -15.06 6.59 4.24
C ARG A 35 -14.73 7.53 3.07
N THR A 36 -14.15 8.69 3.34
CA THR A 36 -13.83 9.67 2.32
C THR A 36 -12.59 9.18 1.58
N ASN A 37 -12.78 8.77 0.34
CA ASN A 37 -11.66 8.45 -0.55
C ASN A 37 -10.81 9.71 -0.71
N ILE A 38 -9.50 9.54 -0.57
CA ILE A 38 -8.53 10.63 -0.74
C ILE A 38 -7.72 10.30 -1.97
N THR A 39 -7.52 11.30 -2.83
CA THR A 39 -6.63 11.20 -3.98
C THR A 39 -5.83 12.48 -4.04
N GLU A 40 -4.52 12.32 -3.99
CA GLU A 40 -3.53 13.39 -4.06
C GLU A 40 -2.64 13.15 -5.27
N ASN A 41 -2.61 14.13 -6.17
CA ASN A 41 -1.74 14.15 -7.35
C ASN A 41 -0.59 15.16 -7.15
N LEU A 42 -0.04 15.19 -5.94
CA LEU A 42 1.01 16.14 -5.55
C LEU A 42 2.37 15.44 -5.59
N ILE A 43 3.34 16.11 -6.21
CA ILE A 43 4.73 15.63 -6.25
C ILE A 43 5.35 15.85 -4.86
N VAL A 44 5.59 14.75 -4.14
CA VAL A 44 6.27 14.75 -2.84
C VAL A 44 7.69 14.19 -3.04
N PRO A 45 8.74 15.00 -2.89
CA PRO A 45 10.11 14.51 -3.04
C PRO A 45 10.50 13.47 -1.98
N ILE A 46 11.29 12.47 -2.36
CA ILE A 46 11.85 11.43 -1.48
C ILE A 46 13.39 11.51 -1.47
N HIS A 47 13.91 12.67 -1.10
CA HIS A 47 15.35 12.98 -1.22
C HIS A 47 16.27 12.03 -0.44
N ASP A 48 15.77 11.41 0.62
CA ASP A 48 16.58 10.59 1.54
C ASP A 48 16.62 9.10 1.15
N TYR A 49 15.84 8.66 0.15
CA TYR A 49 15.72 7.26 -0.23
C TYR A 49 16.30 7.01 -1.62
N GLN A 50 17.16 5.99 -1.73
CA GLN A 50 17.47 5.36 -3.01
C GLN A 50 16.56 4.15 -3.19
N ILE A 51 15.73 4.18 -4.23
CA ILE A 51 14.81 3.08 -4.54
C ILE A 51 15.49 2.13 -5.51
N ASN A 52 16.27 1.19 -4.97
CA ASN A 52 17.04 0.22 -5.77
C ASN A 52 16.39 -1.18 -5.78
N SER A 53 15.41 -1.42 -4.92
CA SER A 53 14.72 -2.70 -4.81
C SER A 53 13.22 -2.55 -4.60
N PHE A 54 12.48 -3.64 -4.85
CA PHE A 54 11.06 -3.74 -4.53
C PHE A 54 10.78 -3.37 -3.07
N ILE A 55 11.65 -3.82 -2.17
CA ILE A 55 11.54 -3.60 -0.72
C ILE A 55 11.77 -2.13 -0.37
N ASP A 56 12.70 -1.45 -1.02
CA ASP A 56 12.94 -0.02 -0.78
C ASP A 56 11.72 0.82 -1.20
N GLY A 57 11.16 0.54 -2.38
CA GLY A 57 9.95 1.20 -2.86
C GLY A 57 8.76 0.92 -1.95
N MET A 58 8.63 -0.33 -1.49
CA MET A 58 7.59 -0.73 -0.52
C MET A 58 7.72 0.05 0.80
N LYS A 59 8.93 0.23 1.34
CA LYS A 59 9.17 1.01 2.57
C LYS A 59 8.73 2.46 2.40
N VAL A 60 9.13 3.11 1.32
CA VAL A 60 8.75 4.51 1.05
C VAL A 60 7.25 4.67 0.87
N ALA A 61 6.61 3.75 0.14
CA ALA A 61 5.17 3.75 -0.02
C ALA A 61 4.45 3.54 1.32
N LYS A 62 4.94 2.59 2.13
CA LYS A 62 4.44 2.34 3.48
C LYS A 62 4.57 3.56 4.38
N GLU A 63 5.70 4.24 4.40
CA GLU A 63 5.88 5.45 5.20
C GLU A 63 4.90 6.56 4.79
N ARG A 64 4.63 6.71 3.48
CA ARG A 64 3.62 7.67 3.00
C ARG A 64 2.23 7.32 3.52
N ILE A 65 1.89 6.04 3.55
CA ILE A 65 0.63 5.53 4.09
C ILE A 65 0.57 5.75 5.59
N ASP A 66 1.62 5.42 6.34
CA ASP A 66 1.67 5.57 7.80
C ASP A 66 1.56 7.04 8.24
N LYS A 67 2.12 7.98 7.45
CA LYS A 67 1.91 9.42 7.65
C LYS A 67 0.45 9.83 7.56
N TRP A 68 -0.33 9.15 6.70
CA TRP A 68 -1.76 9.38 6.57
C TRP A 68 -2.56 8.63 7.65
N ARG A 69 -2.21 7.36 7.90
CA ARG A 69 -2.85 6.52 8.91
C ARG A 69 -1.82 5.63 9.62
N PRO A 70 -1.42 6.01 10.85
CA PRO A 70 -0.54 5.17 11.63
C PRO A 70 -1.25 3.88 12.08
N ASN A 71 -0.47 2.86 12.43
CA ASN A 71 -0.96 1.58 12.97
C ASN A 71 -1.80 0.75 11.98
N THR A 72 -1.46 0.81 10.68
CA THR A 72 -2.02 -0.11 9.69
C THR A 72 -1.22 -1.42 9.65
N GLU A 73 -1.92 -2.53 9.50
CA GLU A 73 -1.33 -3.85 9.29
C GLU A 73 -1.44 -4.22 7.81
N PHE A 74 -0.36 -4.77 7.25
CA PHE A 74 -0.24 -5.07 5.82
C PHE A 74 -0.70 -6.50 5.59
N THR A 75 -1.62 -6.72 4.66
CA THR A 75 -2.06 -8.08 4.31
C THR A 75 -1.52 -8.50 2.95
N SER A 76 -1.40 -7.57 2.02
CA SER A 76 -0.80 -7.80 0.70
C SER A 76 -0.21 -6.54 0.11
N VAL A 77 0.80 -6.74 -0.74
CA VAL A 77 1.37 -5.71 -1.60
C VAL A 77 1.46 -6.21 -3.03
N GLN A 78 1.08 -5.33 -3.95
CA GLN A 78 1.25 -5.51 -5.38
C GLN A 78 2.07 -4.35 -5.92
N MET A 79 3.00 -4.62 -6.83
CA MET A 79 3.64 -3.59 -7.64
C MET A 79 3.26 -3.77 -9.10
N ARG A 80 3.00 -2.67 -9.78
CA ARG A 80 2.63 -2.65 -11.20
C ARG A 80 3.56 -1.76 -12.01
N LEU A 81 3.95 -2.27 -13.18
CA LEU A 81 4.72 -1.59 -14.22
C LEU A 81 3.89 -1.59 -15.51
N ASP A 82 3.57 -0.39 -16.00
CA ASP A 82 2.69 -0.21 -17.15
C ASP A 82 3.46 0.20 -18.41
N GLY A 83 3.26 -0.55 -19.49
CA GLY A 83 3.70 -0.18 -20.82
C GLY A 83 5.08 -0.70 -21.19
N GLN A 84 5.27 -0.85 -22.51
CA GLN A 84 6.45 -1.49 -23.07
C GLN A 84 7.74 -0.71 -22.79
N GLU A 85 7.68 0.63 -22.84
CA GLU A 85 8.85 1.48 -22.55
C GLU A 85 9.24 1.42 -21.09
N ALA A 86 8.28 1.40 -20.15
CA ALA A 86 8.56 1.26 -18.72
C ALA A 86 9.27 -0.07 -18.43
N ILE A 87 8.80 -1.16 -19.02
CA ILE A 87 9.40 -2.49 -18.84
C ILE A 87 10.80 -2.54 -19.48
N LYS A 88 10.94 -2.14 -20.76
CA LYS A 88 12.21 -2.25 -21.50
C LYS A 88 13.30 -1.33 -20.97
N ASN A 89 12.96 -0.08 -20.72
CA ASN A 89 13.92 0.90 -20.23
C ASN A 89 14.09 0.80 -18.71
N ARG A 90 13.42 -0.17 -18.07
CA ARG A 90 13.32 -0.30 -16.60
C ARG A 90 12.90 1.04 -15.98
N ASN A 91 12.08 1.77 -16.73
CA ASN A 91 11.71 3.15 -16.49
C ASN A 91 10.53 3.20 -15.53
N THR A 92 10.52 4.21 -14.70
CA THR A 92 10.87 3.94 -13.31
C THR A 92 9.73 4.35 -12.37
N LYS A 93 8.51 4.45 -12.95
CA LYS A 93 7.24 4.70 -12.27
C LYS A 93 6.64 3.40 -11.77
N LEU A 94 6.66 3.24 -10.46
CA LEU A 94 6.22 2.02 -9.77
C LEU A 94 4.90 2.28 -9.05
N LEU A 95 3.81 1.66 -9.48
CA LEU A 95 2.55 1.75 -8.75
C LEU A 95 2.46 0.63 -7.72
N TYR A 96 2.60 0.98 -6.45
CA TYR A 96 2.34 0.06 -5.35
C TYR A 96 0.88 0.13 -4.94
N THR A 97 0.26 -1.04 -4.74
CA THR A 97 -1.08 -1.19 -4.20
C THR A 97 -1.01 -2.05 -2.95
N PHE A 98 -1.58 -1.57 -1.85
CA PHE A 98 -1.59 -2.23 -0.56
C PHE A 98 -3.03 -2.50 -0.11
N HIS A 99 -3.26 -3.72 0.36
CA HIS A 99 -4.42 -4.01 1.20
C HIS A 99 -3.98 -3.94 2.66
N LEU A 100 -4.75 -3.17 3.43
CA LEU A 100 -4.41 -2.81 4.79
C LEU A 100 -5.59 -3.11 5.70
N SER A 101 -5.29 -3.69 6.85
CA SER A 101 -6.20 -3.82 7.97
C SER A 101 -5.95 -2.70 8.97
N ASN A 102 -7.02 -2.09 9.46
CA ASN A 102 -6.95 -1.12 10.53
C ASN A 102 -7.04 -1.82 11.87
N SER A 103 -6.00 -1.68 12.69
CA SER A 103 -5.96 -2.20 14.07
C SER A 103 -6.86 -1.41 15.04
N SER A 104 -7.27 -0.18 14.69
CA SER A 104 -8.14 0.65 15.52
C SER A 104 -9.60 0.23 15.43
N TRP A 105 -10.31 0.29 16.57
CA TRP A 105 -11.77 0.07 16.65
C TRP A 105 -12.59 1.15 15.91
N PHE A 106 -11.96 2.27 15.54
CA PHE A 106 -12.60 3.38 14.85
C PHE A 106 -12.09 3.49 13.40
N GLY A 107 -12.99 3.85 12.50
CA GLY A 107 -12.70 4.06 11.06
C GLY A 107 -13.02 2.87 10.16
N VAL A 108 -12.66 2.98 8.88
CA VAL A 108 -12.81 1.88 7.91
C VAL A 108 -11.88 0.72 8.29
N PRO A 109 -12.38 -0.52 8.46
CA PRO A 109 -11.59 -1.65 8.92
C PRO A 109 -10.59 -2.14 7.87
N HIS A 110 -10.93 -2.03 6.59
CA HIS A 110 -10.10 -2.46 5.48
C HIS A 110 -9.94 -1.34 4.47
N ILE A 111 -8.72 -1.15 4.02
CA ILE A 111 -8.33 -0.02 3.21
C ILE A 111 -7.50 -0.54 2.05
N LEU A 112 -7.72 0.05 0.89
CA LEU A 112 -6.82 -0.09 -0.22
C LEU A 112 -6.10 1.24 -0.41
N ALA A 113 -4.78 1.21 -0.37
CA ALA A 113 -3.93 2.37 -0.61
C ALA A 113 -3.10 2.14 -1.87
N GLN A 114 -2.94 3.16 -2.70
CA GLN A 114 -2.01 3.12 -3.82
C GLN A 114 -1.05 4.28 -3.76
N VAL A 115 0.21 3.99 -4.08
CA VAL A 115 1.30 4.97 -4.09
C VAL A 115 2.09 4.79 -5.37
N SER A 116 2.25 5.86 -6.14
CA SER A 116 3.11 5.86 -7.33
C SER A 116 4.47 6.47 -7.02
N ILE A 117 5.44 5.61 -7.25
CA ILE A 117 6.91 5.69 -7.25
C ILE A 117 7.60 6.28 -8.47
N ASP A 118 7.82 7.59 -8.66
CA ASP A 118 8.74 8.02 -9.74
C ASP A 118 10.18 7.95 -9.23
N THR A 119 10.89 6.88 -9.57
CA THR A 119 12.24 6.65 -9.07
C THR A 119 13.32 7.46 -9.81
N ASN A 120 13.01 8.03 -10.98
CA ASN A 120 13.90 8.97 -11.69
C ASN A 120 13.84 10.36 -11.07
N LEU A 121 12.61 10.85 -10.87
CA LEU A 121 12.38 12.14 -10.21
C LEU A 121 12.57 12.05 -8.70
N ARG A 122 12.70 10.83 -8.16
CA ARG A 122 12.76 10.53 -6.74
C ARG A 122 11.63 11.24 -6.02
N SER A 123 10.40 10.93 -6.44
CA SER A 123 9.20 11.52 -5.88
C SER A 123 8.04 10.55 -5.88
N ILE A 124 7.12 10.77 -4.93
CA ILE A 124 5.78 10.23 -4.99
C ILE A 124 4.95 11.20 -5.82
N ASP A 125 4.39 10.75 -6.94
CA ASP A 125 3.57 11.60 -7.83
C ASP A 125 2.07 11.32 -7.73
N TYR A 126 1.69 10.21 -7.08
CA TYR A 126 0.31 9.83 -6.83
C TYR A 126 0.17 9.11 -5.49
N PHE A 127 -0.86 9.48 -4.73
CA PHE A 127 -1.27 8.80 -3.52
C PHE A 127 -2.80 8.75 -3.47
N THR A 128 -3.37 7.57 -3.27
CA THR A 128 -4.80 7.43 -3.06
C THR A 128 -5.09 6.43 -1.97
N VAL A 129 -6.21 6.65 -1.28
CA VAL A 129 -6.73 5.72 -0.28
C VAL A 129 -8.24 5.65 -0.43
N TYR A 130 -8.76 4.43 -0.43
CA TYR A 130 -10.19 4.17 -0.46
C TYR A 130 -10.57 2.99 0.41
N SER A 131 -11.85 2.88 0.74
CA SER A 131 -12.36 1.71 1.46
C SER A 131 -12.15 0.45 0.63
N GLY A 132 -11.48 -0.54 1.20
CA GLY A 132 -11.22 -1.83 0.58
C GLY A 132 -12.20 -2.91 1.04
N GLU A 133 -12.29 -3.97 0.27
CA GLU A 133 -12.93 -5.21 0.73
C GLU A 133 -12.01 -5.91 1.74
N ARG A 134 -12.62 -6.71 2.62
CA ARG A 134 -11.87 -7.58 3.52
C ARG A 134 -11.24 -8.70 2.70
N LEU A 135 -9.91 -8.74 2.67
CA LEU A 135 -9.18 -9.94 2.30
C LEU A 135 -8.93 -10.74 3.58
N ASP A 136 -9.32 -12.01 3.63
CA ASP A 136 -9.01 -12.94 4.74
C ASP A 136 -7.53 -13.40 4.68
N GLU A 137 -6.64 -12.46 4.43
CA GLU A 137 -5.21 -12.66 4.33
C GLU A 137 -4.56 -12.47 5.70
N LYS A 138 -3.54 -13.28 6.00
CA LYS A 138 -2.72 -13.09 7.20
C LYS A 138 -1.92 -11.80 7.07
N ILE A 139 -1.52 -11.23 8.21
CA ILE A 139 -0.55 -10.14 8.23
C ILE A 139 0.72 -10.62 7.50
N LEU A 140 1.15 -9.83 6.53
CA LEU A 140 2.29 -10.11 5.67
C LEU A 140 3.59 -9.83 6.43
N ASP A 141 4.40 -10.86 6.64
CA ASP A 141 5.76 -10.73 7.16
C ASP A 141 6.75 -10.66 6.00
N THR A 142 7.42 -9.51 5.88
CA THR A 142 8.39 -9.24 4.80
C THR A 142 9.83 -9.23 5.30
N SER A 143 10.09 -9.62 6.56
CA SER A 143 11.39 -9.47 7.21
C SER A 143 12.51 -10.29 6.55
N ASN A 144 12.16 -11.42 5.94
CA ASN A 144 13.10 -12.36 5.32
C ASN A 144 13.15 -12.28 3.79
N TRP A 145 12.47 -11.30 3.18
CA TRP A 145 12.45 -11.16 1.73
C TRP A 145 13.76 -10.57 1.22
N ILE A 146 14.33 -11.18 0.18
CA ILE A 146 15.63 -10.77 -0.39
C ILE A 146 15.55 -10.38 -1.88
N VAL A 147 14.45 -10.73 -2.56
CA VAL A 147 14.27 -10.48 -4.01
C VAL A 147 14.23 -8.97 -4.28
N ASN A 148 15.11 -8.50 -5.17
CA ASN A 148 15.24 -7.09 -5.56
C ASN A 148 14.72 -6.84 -7.00
N PHE A 149 14.87 -5.61 -7.53
CA PHE A 149 14.42 -5.31 -8.89
C PHE A 149 15.22 -5.98 -9.98
N ASP A 150 16.54 -6.12 -9.81
CA ASP A 150 17.37 -6.78 -10.82
C ASP A 150 16.97 -8.26 -10.95
N ASP A 151 16.65 -8.92 -9.84
CA ASP A 151 16.11 -10.28 -9.85
C ASP A 151 14.76 -10.32 -10.58
N ILE A 152 13.84 -9.39 -10.26
CA ILE A 152 12.54 -9.30 -10.93
C ILE A 152 12.73 -9.08 -12.44
N TYR A 153 13.55 -8.12 -12.85
CA TYR A 153 13.79 -7.84 -14.26
C TYR A 153 14.47 -9.02 -14.96
N HIS A 154 15.39 -9.71 -14.30
CA HIS A 154 16.00 -10.91 -14.83
C HIS A 154 14.95 -12.01 -15.06
N LEU A 155 14.04 -12.24 -14.10
CA LEU A 155 12.96 -13.20 -14.25
C LEU A 155 12.02 -12.83 -15.40
N ILE A 156 11.66 -11.55 -15.54
CA ILE A 156 10.84 -11.10 -16.67
C ILE A 156 11.61 -11.33 -17.99
N ASP A 157 12.90 -11.03 -18.05
CA ASP A 157 13.74 -11.19 -19.25
C ASP A 157 13.95 -12.68 -19.63
N VAL A 158 14.07 -13.58 -18.66
CA VAL A 158 14.28 -15.01 -18.93
C VAL A 158 12.98 -15.72 -19.26
N TYR A 159 11.92 -15.48 -18.47
CA TYR A 159 10.69 -16.26 -18.53
C TYR A 159 9.59 -15.60 -19.37
N LEU A 160 9.50 -14.27 -19.35
CA LEU A 160 8.36 -13.53 -19.93
C LEU A 160 8.72 -12.78 -21.24
N SER A 161 10.00 -12.65 -21.57
CA SER A 161 10.49 -11.80 -22.68
C SER A 161 9.97 -12.16 -24.06
N LYS A 162 9.63 -13.43 -24.29
CA LYS A 162 9.03 -13.90 -25.56
C LYS A 162 7.72 -13.18 -25.87
N HIS A 163 7.07 -12.63 -24.86
CA HIS A 163 5.78 -11.98 -24.94
C HIS A 163 5.88 -10.43 -24.85
N TYR A 164 7.08 -9.84 -24.93
CA TYR A 164 7.26 -8.38 -24.93
C TYR A 164 6.71 -7.65 -26.16
N GLN A 165 6.26 -8.37 -27.19
CA GLN A 165 5.68 -7.79 -28.40
C GLN A 165 4.23 -7.30 -28.23
N LEU A 166 3.65 -7.46 -27.04
CA LEU A 166 2.35 -6.90 -26.71
C LEU A 166 2.38 -5.37 -26.88
N SER A 167 1.27 -4.81 -27.36
CA SER A 167 1.12 -3.37 -27.55
C SER A 167 0.87 -2.62 -26.23
N LYS A 168 0.35 -3.31 -25.20
CA LYS A 168 0.15 -2.78 -23.84
C LYS A 168 0.50 -3.81 -22.77
N PRO A 169 1.77 -4.22 -22.64
CA PRO A 169 2.20 -5.14 -21.60
C PRO A 169 2.11 -4.45 -20.24
N ILE A 170 1.67 -5.21 -19.25
CA ILE A 170 1.64 -4.79 -17.85
C ILE A 170 2.32 -5.90 -17.06
N ILE A 171 3.33 -5.56 -16.26
CA ILE A 171 3.90 -6.49 -15.30
C ILE A 171 3.30 -6.19 -13.93
N ILE A 172 2.85 -7.25 -13.27
CA ILE A 172 2.28 -7.20 -11.93
C ILE A 172 3.06 -8.16 -11.05
N VAL A 173 3.69 -7.66 -10.00
CA VAL A 173 4.32 -8.46 -8.95
C VAL A 173 3.35 -8.55 -7.79
N ASN A 174 2.78 -9.73 -7.56
CA ASN A 174 1.89 -10.03 -6.44
C ASN A 174 2.68 -10.67 -5.31
N ALA A 175 2.85 -9.95 -4.21
CA ALA A 175 3.60 -10.39 -3.04
C ALA A 175 2.65 -10.52 -1.84
N PHE A 176 1.87 -11.61 -1.84
CA PHE A 176 0.85 -11.92 -0.82
C PHE A 176 1.34 -12.96 0.20
N SER A 177 2.47 -13.60 -0.07
CA SER A 177 3.09 -14.63 0.77
C SER A 177 4.59 -14.70 0.48
N GLU A 178 5.30 -15.69 1.03
CA GLU A 178 6.68 -15.98 0.65
C GLU A 178 6.82 -16.41 -0.81
N ILE A 179 5.78 -16.98 -1.41
CA ILE A 179 5.74 -17.25 -2.85
C ILE A 179 5.08 -16.06 -3.53
N TRP A 180 5.86 -15.34 -4.32
CA TRP A 180 5.40 -14.24 -5.15
C TRP A 180 4.98 -14.75 -6.52
N ASN A 181 4.03 -14.06 -7.13
CA ASN A 181 3.58 -14.32 -8.49
C ASN A 181 3.86 -13.08 -9.35
N ILE A 182 4.77 -13.21 -10.31
CA ILE A 182 5.09 -12.19 -11.30
C ILE A 182 4.34 -12.50 -12.58
N VAL A 183 3.39 -11.62 -12.93
CA VAL A 183 2.44 -11.84 -14.01
C VAL A 183 2.72 -10.87 -15.15
N LEU A 184 2.75 -11.39 -16.38
CA LEU A 184 2.61 -10.59 -17.58
C LEU A 184 1.15 -10.58 -18.02
N TYR A 185 0.60 -9.37 -18.12
CA TYR A 185 -0.78 -9.13 -18.48
C TYR A 185 -0.85 -8.32 -19.77
N ASP A 186 -1.76 -8.72 -20.67
CA ASP A 186 -2.08 -7.93 -21.87
C ASP A 186 -3.19 -6.94 -21.52
N GLY A 187 -2.81 -5.67 -21.39
CA GLY A 187 -3.73 -4.59 -21.07
C GLY A 187 -4.80 -4.32 -22.14
N ASN A 188 -4.62 -4.77 -23.39
CA ASN A 188 -5.65 -4.66 -24.42
C ASN A 188 -6.69 -5.77 -24.34
N LEU A 189 -6.25 -6.99 -24.03
CA LEU A 189 -7.14 -8.15 -23.93
C LEU A 189 -7.68 -8.39 -22.52
N SER A 190 -7.22 -7.59 -21.56
CA SER A 190 -7.57 -7.72 -20.15
C SER A 190 -7.40 -9.15 -19.62
N LYS A 191 -6.27 -9.78 -19.97
CA LYS A 191 -5.97 -11.15 -19.54
C LYS A 191 -4.50 -11.35 -19.22
N THR A 192 -4.25 -12.31 -18.32
CA THR A 192 -2.92 -12.86 -18.10
C THR A 192 -2.44 -13.58 -19.35
N VAL A 193 -1.22 -13.27 -19.76
CA VAL A 193 -0.53 -13.93 -20.87
C VAL A 193 0.36 -15.04 -20.34
N ASP A 194 1.12 -14.73 -19.29
CA ASP A 194 2.06 -15.66 -18.68
C ASP A 194 2.35 -15.25 -17.23
N SER A 195 2.90 -16.15 -16.43
CA SER A 195 3.24 -15.91 -15.03
C SER A 195 4.38 -16.80 -14.56
N VAL A 196 5.22 -16.27 -13.67
CA VAL A 196 6.27 -17.02 -12.98
C VAL A 196 6.11 -16.86 -11.48
N TYR A 197 6.30 -17.96 -10.75
CA TYR A 197 6.27 -17.96 -9.30
C TYR A 197 7.69 -17.99 -8.76
N VAL A 198 7.97 -17.17 -7.75
CA VAL A 198 9.30 -17.06 -7.15
C VAL A 198 9.19 -17.09 -5.64
N ASN A 199 10.10 -17.79 -4.98
CA ASN A 199 10.21 -17.74 -3.54
C ASN A 199 11.01 -16.50 -3.13
N ALA A 200 10.38 -15.59 -2.38
CA ALA A 200 10.92 -14.31 -1.96
C ALA A 200 12.10 -14.41 -0.99
N THR A 201 12.27 -15.55 -0.32
CA THR A 201 13.32 -15.77 0.69
C THR A 201 14.63 -16.26 0.10
N ASN A 202 14.61 -16.87 -1.09
CA ASN A 202 15.79 -17.42 -1.74
C ASN A 202 15.92 -17.04 -3.23
N GLY A 203 14.91 -16.41 -3.83
CA GLY A 203 14.89 -15.98 -5.24
C GLY A 203 14.68 -17.11 -6.25
N GLU A 204 14.41 -18.34 -5.80
CA GLU A 204 14.24 -19.48 -6.69
C GLU A 204 12.86 -19.49 -7.36
N VAL A 205 12.83 -19.85 -8.65
CA VAL A 205 11.58 -20.06 -9.37
C VAL A 205 10.94 -21.35 -8.85
N VAL A 206 9.65 -21.25 -8.53
CA VAL A 206 8.86 -22.37 -8.02
C VAL A 206 7.92 -22.84 -9.12
N GLU A 207 7.96 -24.12 -9.45
CA GLU A 207 6.91 -24.73 -10.25
C GLU A 207 5.71 -24.99 -9.33
N LEU A 208 4.58 -24.34 -9.62
CA LEU A 208 3.33 -24.68 -8.96
C LEU A 208 2.69 -25.90 -9.65
N PRO A 209 2.08 -26.81 -8.89
CA PRO A 209 1.41 -28.00 -9.41
C PRO A 209 0.19 -27.67 -10.29
#